data_AF-A0A4U0WY43-F1
#
_entry.id   AF-A0A4U0WY43-F1
#
_cell.length_a   1.000
_cell.length_b   1.000
_cell.length_c   1.000
_cell.angle_alpha   90.00
_cell.angle_beta   90.00
_cell.angle_gamma   90.00
#
_symmetry.space_group_name_H-M   'P 1'
#
loop_
_entity.id
_entity.type
_entity.pdbx_description
1 polymer ?
#
loop_
_entity_poly.entity_id
_entity_poly.type
_entity_poly.pdbx_seq_one_letter_code
_entity_poly.pdbx_strand_id
1 'polypeptide(L)'
;MVYMGLTVHGFPNASFTYTVGGRVILTNIPTVIDMQVDIIVDMITKLGKESARSIEADAGAEEAWMRILDIPVHGSLLKYTAGWSNKGVK
;
A
#
# COMPACT_ATOMS: atom_id res chain seq x y z
N MET A 1 -4.32 0.99 -8.26
CA MET A 1 -3.42 1.68 -7.30
C MET A 1 -3.06 0.65 -6.24
N VAL A 2 -1.80 0.62 -5.78
CA VAL A 2 -1.24 -0.42 -4.88
C VAL A 2 -2.20 -1.01 -3.82
N TYR A 3 -2.23 -2.35 -3.70
CA TYR A 3 -2.87 -3.04 -2.59
C TYR A 3 -1.93 -3.14 -1.38
N MET A 4 -2.42 -2.75 -0.20
CA MET A 4 -1.66 -2.64 1.07
C MET A 4 -0.39 -1.78 1.00
N GLY A 5 -0.17 -1.04 -0.10
CA GLY A 5 1.12 -0.38 -0.35
C GLY A 5 2.27 -1.35 -0.68
N LEU A 6 1.98 -2.60 -1.03
CA LEU A 6 2.97 -3.66 -1.24
C LEU A 6 2.93 -4.26 -2.64
N THR A 7 1.74 -4.44 -3.21
CA THR A 7 1.55 -5.15 -4.49
C THR A 7 0.70 -4.34 -5.45
N VAL A 8 0.84 -4.59 -6.75
CA VAL A 8 0.05 -3.92 -7.80
C VAL A 8 -0.57 -4.97 -8.72
N HIS A 9 -1.86 -4.84 -8.99
CA HIS A 9 -2.57 -5.66 -9.96
C HIS A 9 -1.99 -5.44 -11.37
N GLY A 10 -1.82 -6.54 -12.12
CA GLY A 10 -1.11 -6.59 -13.39
C GLY A 10 0.39 -6.87 -13.26
N PHE A 11 0.93 -6.93 -12.04
CA PHE A 11 2.35 -7.21 -11.77
C PHE A 11 2.51 -8.39 -10.79
N PRO A 12 2.31 -9.63 -11.25
CA PRO A 12 2.44 -10.82 -10.42
C PRO A 12 3.85 -10.95 -9.85
N ASN A 13 3.95 -11.38 -8.60
CA ASN A 13 5.21 -11.55 -7.84
C ASN A 13 6.04 -10.27 -7.67
N ALA A 14 5.53 -9.10 -8.04
CA ALA A 14 6.18 -7.83 -7.77
C ALA A 14 5.73 -7.29 -6.40
N SER A 15 6.69 -7.09 -5.51
CA SER A 15 6.48 -6.43 -4.22
C SER A 15 7.28 -5.14 -4.16
N PHE A 16 6.73 -4.14 -3.50
CA PHE A 16 7.32 -2.83 -3.35
C PHE A 16 7.31 -2.43 -1.87
N THR A 17 8.34 -1.73 -1.42
CA THR A 17 8.40 -1.11 -0.09
C THR A 17 8.36 0.40 -0.24
N TYR A 18 7.89 1.10 0.79
CA TYR A 18 7.79 2.55 0.82
C TYR A 18 7.08 3.12 -0.43
N THR A 19 6.01 2.46 -0.90
CA THR A 19 5.28 2.94 -2.08
C THR A 19 4.51 4.22 -1.80
N VAL A 20 4.43 5.06 -2.84
CA VAL A 20 3.83 6.39 -2.76
C VAL A 20 2.30 6.28 -2.80
N GLY A 21 1.73 5.80 -1.70
CA GLY A 21 0.32 5.92 -1.36
C GLY A 21 0.06 7.12 -0.45
N GLY A 22 0.73 8.26 -0.69
CA GLY A 22 0.54 9.56 -0.02
C GLY A 22 0.73 9.64 1.51
N ARG A 23 0.73 8.54 2.24
CA ARG A 23 0.53 8.51 3.70
C ARG A 23 1.69 7.93 4.47
N VAL A 24 2.53 7.11 3.83
CA VAL A 24 3.76 6.60 4.46
C VAL A 24 4.72 7.74 4.84
N ILE A 25 4.63 8.88 4.14
CA ILE A 25 5.36 10.11 4.49
C ILE A 25 4.99 10.69 5.87
N LEU A 26 3.84 10.33 6.43
CA LEU A 26 3.38 10.79 7.75
C LEU A 26 3.82 9.87 8.90
N THR A 27 4.60 8.84 8.59
CA THR A 27 5.03 7.80 9.53
C THR A 27 6.54 7.76 9.66
N ASN A 28 7.04 7.09 10.70
CA ASN A 28 8.47 6.84 10.82
C ASN A 28 8.92 5.85 9.74
N ILE A 29 9.69 6.32 8.76
CA ILE A 29 10.03 5.58 7.54
C ILE A 29 10.72 4.25 7.85
N PRO A 30 11.78 4.18 8.69
CA PRO A 30 12.45 2.91 8.98
C PRO A 30 11.51 1.88 9.61
N THR A 31 10.69 2.30 10.58
CA THR A 31 9.72 1.40 11.23
C THR A 31 8.70 0.83 10.26
N VAL A 32 8.21 1.63 9.31
CA VAL A 32 7.28 1.14 8.30
C VAL A 32 7.97 0.22 7.30
N ILE A 33 9.21 0.50 6.91
CA ILE A 33 9.97 -0.37 6.03
C ILE A 33 10.18 -1.74 6.67
N ASP A 34 10.60 -1.79 7.94
CA ASP A 34 10.81 -3.05 8.66
C ASP A 34 9.52 -3.89 8.68
N MET A 35 8.39 -3.28 9.06
CA MET A 35 7.08 -3.94 9.04
C MET A 35 6.69 -4.43 7.63
N GLN A 36 6.94 -3.63 6.59
CA GLN A 36 6.61 -4.00 5.20
C GLN A 36 7.48 -5.16 4.70
N VAL A 37 8.76 -5.17 5.07
CA VAL A 37 9.70 -6.25 4.74
C VAL A 37 9.25 -7.55 5.41
N ASP A 38 8.88 -7.52 6.69
CA ASP A 38 8.38 -8.71 7.39
C ASP A 38 7.16 -9.31 6.70
N ILE A 39 6.18 -8.48 6.29
CA ILE A 39 5.00 -8.93 5.55
C ILE A 39 5.39 -9.54 4.20
N ILE A 40 6.33 -8.94 3.47
CA ILE A 40 6.80 -9.48 2.18
C ILE A 40 7.49 -10.84 2.36
N VAL A 41 8.34 -10.98 3.37
CA VAL A 41 9.01 -12.25 3.70
C VAL A 41 7.99 -13.32 4.04
N ASP A 42 6.96 -12.99 4.82
CA ASP A 42 5.88 -13.91 5.16
C ASP A 42 5.05 -14.33 3.94
N MET A 43 4.74 -13.40 3.03
CA MET A 43 4.03 -13.70 1.78
C MET A 43 4.82 -14.68 0.90
N ILE A 44 6.11 -14.44 0.70
CA ILE A 44 7.00 -15.30 -0.10
C ILE A 44 7.16 -16.67 0.57
N THR A 45 7.33 -16.69 1.89
CA THR A 45 7.45 -17.93 2.67
C THR A 45 6.18 -18.77 2.55
N LYS A 46 5.00 -18.14 2.63
CA LYS A 46 3.72 -18.81 2.45
C LYS A 46 3.55 -19.36 1.03
N LEU A 47 3.92 -18.57 0.02
CA LEU A 47 3.88 -18.99 -1.38
C LEU A 47 4.71 -20.27 -1.60
N GLY A 48 5.91 -20.33 -1.03
CA GLY A 48 6.77 -21.52 -1.06
C GLY A 48 6.16 -22.72 -0.34
N LYS A 49 5.55 -22.52 0.83
CA LYS A 49 4.86 -23.59 1.59
C LYS A 49 3.65 -24.16 0.83
N GLU A 50 2.91 -23.31 0.11
CA GLU A 50 1.73 -23.70 -0.66
C GLU A 50 2.07 -24.22 -2.06
N SER A 51 3.36 -24.26 -2.44
CA SER A 51 3.83 -24.60 -3.78
C SER A 51 3.16 -23.78 -4.90
N ALA A 52 2.73 -22.57 -4.57
CA ALA A 52 2.08 -21.66 -5.49
C ALA A 52 3.15 -20.94 -6.34
N ARG A 53 2.85 -20.72 -7.62
CA ARG A 53 3.81 -20.12 -8.57
C ARG A 53 3.71 -18.60 -8.63
N SER A 54 2.55 -18.05 -8.25
CA SER A 54 2.28 -16.64 -8.35
C SER A 54 1.36 -16.15 -7.24
N ILE A 55 1.63 -14.94 -6.77
CA ILE A 55 0.74 -14.13 -5.96
C ILE A 55 0.54 -12.78 -6.65
N GLU A 56 -0.71 -12.32 -6.68
CA GLU A 56 -1.10 -11.06 -7.31
C GLU A 56 -2.28 -10.45 -6.55
N ALA A 57 -2.29 -9.12 -6.44
CA ALA A 57 -3.42 -8.40 -5.87
C ALA A 57 -4.61 -8.46 -6.82
N ASP A 58 -5.82 -8.62 -6.27
CA ASP A 58 -7.05 -8.47 -7.01
C ASP A 58 -7.33 -6.98 -7.30
N ALA A 59 -7.83 -6.66 -8.50
CA ALA A 59 -8.17 -5.28 -8.88
C ALA A 59 -9.24 -4.66 -7.95
N GLY A 60 -10.23 -5.44 -7.51
CA GLY A 60 -11.23 -4.98 -6.55
C GLY A 60 -10.64 -4.73 -5.17
N ALA A 61 -9.60 -5.48 -4.77
CA ALA A 61 -8.86 -5.24 -3.55
C ALA A 61 -8.06 -3.93 -3.58
N GLU A 62 -7.44 -3.58 -4.72
CA GLU A 62 -6.81 -2.28 -4.92
C GLU A 62 -7.80 -1.12 -4.75
N GLU A 63 -8.97 -1.21 -5.39
CA GLU A 63 -10.01 -0.17 -5.28
C GLU A 63 -10.55 -0.05 -3.86
N ALA A 64 -10.81 -1.17 -3.20
CA ALA A 64 -11.26 -1.19 -1.81
C ALA A 64 -10.21 -0.57 -0.87
N TRP A 65 -8.93 -0.86 -1.11
CA TRP A 65 -7.84 -0.28 -0.35
C TRP A 65 -7.78 1.24 -0.51
N MET A 66 -7.95 1.75 -1.74
CA MET A 66 -8.01 3.20 -1.98
C MET A 66 -9.15 3.89 -1.23
N ARG A 67 -10.33 3.27 -1.20
CA ARG A 67 -11.47 3.79 -0.41
C ARG A 67 -11.15 3.86 1.07
N ILE A 68 -10.48 2.84 1.63
CA ILE A 68 -10.05 2.84 3.04
C ILE A 68 -9.06 3.97 3.29
N LEU A 69 -8.08 4.16 2.40
CA LEU A 69 -7.09 5.22 2.53
C LEU A 69 -7.76 6.59 2.52
N ASP A 70 -8.83 6.82 1.78
CA ASP A 70 -9.47 8.14 1.72
C ASP A 70 -10.16 8.58 3.01
N ILE A 71 -10.58 7.64 3.87
CA ILE A 71 -11.35 7.94 5.09
C ILE A 71 -10.61 8.89 6.05
N PRO A 72 -9.34 8.64 6.45
CA PRO A 72 -8.63 9.53 7.37
C PRO A 72 -8.27 10.90 6.78
N VAL A 73 -8.13 11.02 5.46
CA VAL A 73 -7.91 12.35 4.84
C VAL A 73 -9.18 13.17 4.86
N HIS A 74 -10.33 12.59 4.53
CA HIS A 74 -11.60 13.31 4.57
C HIS A 74 -12.00 13.71 6.01
N GLY A 75 -11.61 12.90 6.99
CA GLY A 75 -11.78 13.18 8.41
C GLY A 75 -10.77 14.15 9.03
N SER A 76 -9.76 14.61 8.29
CA SER A 76 -8.69 15.49 8.81
C SER A 76 -8.59 16.81 8.06
N LEU A 77 -7.79 17.73 8.60
CA LEU A 77 -7.47 19.01 7.95
C LEU A 77 -6.55 18.85 6.73
N LEU A 78 -5.94 17.66 6.55
CA LEU A 78 -5.05 17.37 5.42
C LEU A 78 -5.75 17.57 4.08
N LYS A 79 -7.08 17.43 4.03
CA LYS A 79 -7.86 17.68 2.82
C LYS A 79 -7.78 19.13 2.33
N TYR A 80 -7.50 20.11 3.19
CA TYR A 80 -7.45 21.53 2.79
C TYR A 80 -6.07 21.98 2.32
N THR A 81 -5.05 21.15 2.51
CA THR A 81 -3.69 21.47 2.09
C THR A 81 -3.34 20.67 0.84
N ALA A 82 -3.10 21.38 -0.26
CA ALA A 82 -2.52 20.78 -1.45
C ALA A 82 -1.02 20.55 -1.21
N GLY A 83 -0.57 19.33 -1.47
CA GLY A 83 0.82 18.92 -1.31
C GLY A 83 1.16 17.73 -2.19
N TRP A 84 2.39 17.23 -2.08
CA TRP A 84 2.84 16.06 -2.84
C TRP A 84 1.93 14.82 -2.66
N SER A 85 1.34 14.67 -1.47
CA SER A 85 0.52 13.52 -1.09
C SER A 85 -0.99 13.70 -1.27
N ASN A 86 -1.47 14.92 -1.51
CA ASN A 86 -2.90 15.21 -1.63
C ASN A 86 -3.14 16.40 -2.56
N LYS A 87 -4.14 16.30 -3.43
CA LYS A 87 -4.49 17.37 -4.38
C LYS A 87 -5.17 18.57 -3.72
N GLY A 88 -5.58 18.46 -2.46
CA GLY A 88 -6.35 19.49 -1.75
C GLY A 88 -7.78 19.59 -2.28
N VAL A 89 -8.73 19.95 -1.42
CA VAL A 89 -10.11 20.28 -1.79
C VAL A 89 -10.18 21.80 -1.83
N LYS A 90 -10.59 22.35 -2.99
CA LYS A 90 -10.88 23.79 -3.13
C LYS A 90 -12.19 24.13 -2.45
#